data_AF-A0A2U9PLC8-F1
#
_entry.id   AF-A0A2U9PLC8-F1
#
_cell.length_a   1.000
_cell.length_b   1.000
_cell.length_c   1.000
_cell.angle_alpha   90.00
_cell.angle_beta   90.00
_cell.angle_gamma   90.00
#
_symmetry.space_group_name_H-M   'P 1'
#
loop_
_entity.id
_entity.type
_entity.pdbx_description
1 polymer ?
#
loop_
_entity_poly.entity_id
_entity_poly.type
_entity_poly.pdbx_seq_one_letter_code
_entity_poly.pdbx_strand_id
1 'polypeptide(L)'
;MIQVFTALTGTSGELAAVTRDVLAGIEEEGVPYAVTTVAEDVPVADLARRAAMRSPLQVGVGIGAGGGVCVHHDMLEDPLPELSSADPADSAAARTLGHNAARIVVGLPLKPD
;
A
#
# COMPACT_ATOMS: atom_id res chain seq x y z
N MET A 1 -3.09 -12.96 -3.51
CA MET A 1 -3.20 -12.03 -2.37
C MET A 1 -2.35 -10.81 -2.64
N ILE A 2 -2.80 -9.62 -2.26
CA ILE A 2 -2.05 -8.37 -2.37
C ILE A 2 -0.76 -8.51 -1.55
N GLN A 3 0.38 -8.09 -2.10
CA GLN A 3 1.60 -7.99 -1.30
C GLN A 3 1.70 -6.59 -0.72
N VAL A 4 1.96 -6.49 0.58
CA VAL A 4 2.18 -5.24 1.30
C VAL A 4 3.61 -5.24 1.81
N PHE A 5 4.45 -4.37 1.28
CA PHE A 5 5.84 -4.24 1.69
C PHE A 5 6.00 -3.06 2.64
N THR A 6 6.60 -3.28 3.80
CA THR A 6 6.87 -2.24 4.80
C THR A 6 8.37 -2.03 4.98
N ALA A 7 8.80 -0.79 5.12
CA ALA A 7 10.19 -0.48 5.43
C ALA A 7 10.56 -0.91 6.86
N LEU A 8 11.78 -1.42 7.06
CA LEU A 8 12.28 -1.90 8.35
C LEU A 8 12.56 -0.77 9.36
N THR A 9 12.93 0.42 8.88
CA THR A 9 13.46 1.52 9.70
C THR A 9 12.49 2.69 9.80
N GLY A 10 11.47 2.59 10.66
CA GLY A 10 10.56 3.70 10.98
C GLY A 10 10.36 3.88 12.48
N THR A 11 9.82 5.03 12.91
CA THR A 11 9.31 5.22 14.28
C THR A 11 8.18 4.22 14.52
N SER A 12 8.48 3.13 15.25
CA SER A 12 7.67 1.90 15.26
C SER A 12 6.18 2.09 15.58
N GLY A 13 5.78 3.14 16.31
CA GLY A 13 4.38 3.39 16.65
C GLY A 13 3.53 3.92 15.49
N GLU A 14 4.08 4.83 14.68
CA GLU A 14 3.36 5.49 13.59
C GLU A 14 3.27 4.60 12.36
N LEU A 15 4.39 3.96 11.99
CA LEU A 15 4.42 2.96 10.92
C LEU A 15 3.46 1.79 11.19
N ALA A 16 3.39 1.33 12.45
CA ALA A 16 2.44 0.28 12.84
C ALA A 16 0.99 0.75 12.73
N ALA A 17 0.71 2.03 12.97
CA ALA A 17 -0.62 2.59 12.83
C ALA A 17 -1.06 2.67 11.36
N VAL A 18 -0.21 3.25 10.51
CA VAL A 18 -0.44 3.31 9.05
C VAL A 18 -0.61 1.90 8.47
N THR A 19 0.27 0.97 8.84
CA THR A 19 0.17 -0.42 8.37
C THR A 19 -1.17 -1.01 8.74
N ARG A 20 -1.61 -0.89 10.00
CA ARG A 20 -2.91 -1.40 10.44
C ARG A 20 -4.06 -0.84 9.61
N ASP A 21 -4.06 0.45 9.33
CA ASP A 21 -5.14 1.11 8.61
C ASP A 21 -5.19 0.67 7.14
N VAL A 22 -4.04 0.53 6.48
CA VAL A 22 -3.93 -0.06 5.14
C VAL A 22 -4.51 -1.47 5.11
N LEU A 23 -4.07 -2.33 6.05
CA LEU A 23 -4.50 -3.73 6.10
C LEU A 23 -6.01 -3.85 6.35
N ALA A 24 -6.53 -3.02 7.25
CA ALA A 24 -7.95 -3.00 7.56
C ALA A 24 -8.78 -2.49 6.35
N GLY A 25 -8.27 -1.55 5.56
CA GLY A 25 -8.90 -1.16 4.29
C GLY A 25 -8.94 -2.29 3.26
N ILE A 26 -7.87 -3.09 3.16
CA ILE A 26 -7.84 -4.27 2.27
C ILE A 26 -8.85 -5.34 2.74
N GLU A 27 -8.87 -5.62 4.04
CA GLU A 27 -9.77 -6.60 4.69
C GLU A 27 -11.25 -6.26 4.49
N GLU A 28 -11.63 -4.98 4.59
CA GLU A 28 -13.01 -4.53 4.43
C GLU A 28 -13.59 -4.78 3.04
N GLU A 29 -12.74 -4.82 2.01
CA GLU A 29 -13.13 -5.16 0.64
C GLU A 29 -13.00 -6.67 0.36
N GLY A 30 -12.60 -7.48 1.37
CA GLY A 30 -12.59 -8.94 1.31
C GLY A 30 -11.43 -9.54 0.51
N VAL A 31 -10.36 -8.77 0.23
CA VAL A 31 -9.20 -9.25 -0.54
C VAL A 31 -8.10 -9.73 0.40
N PRO A 32 -7.50 -10.92 0.21
CA PRO A 32 -6.42 -11.37 1.07
C PRO A 32 -5.13 -10.58 0.81
N TYR A 33 -4.34 -10.34 1.86
CA TYR A 33 -3.01 -9.72 1.78
C TYR A 33 -1.92 -10.53 2.50
N ALA A 34 -0.66 -10.29 2.11
CA ALA A 34 0.53 -10.75 2.84
C ALA A 34 1.44 -9.55 3.12
N VAL A 35 1.98 -9.48 4.35
CA VAL A 35 2.91 -8.41 4.75
C VAL A 35 4.33 -8.93 4.73
N THR A 36 5.23 -8.18 4.09
CA THR A 36 6.67 -8.46 4.09
C THR A 36 7.43 -7.21 4.53
N THR A 37 8.24 -7.31 5.57
CA THR A 37 9.15 -6.22 5.94
C THR A 37 10.43 -6.32 5.13
N VAL A 38 10.85 -5.21 4.53
CA VAL A 38 12.08 -5.14 3.72
C VAL A 38 13.07 -4.17 4.35
N ALA A 39 14.36 -4.53 4.29
CA ALA A 39 15.45 -3.72 4.82
C ALA A 39 15.92 -2.61 3.85
N GLU A 40 15.20 -2.41 2.75
CA GLU A 40 15.63 -1.55 1.66
C GLU A 40 15.10 -0.13 1.84
N ASP A 41 16.00 0.84 1.77
CA ASP A 41 15.66 2.27 1.74
C ASP A 41 15.48 2.72 0.29
N VAL A 42 14.26 2.54 -0.21
CA VAL A 42 13.86 2.90 -1.57
C VAL A 42 12.61 3.79 -1.52
N PRO A 43 12.36 4.61 -2.55
CA PRO A 43 11.14 5.38 -2.65
C PRO A 43 9.90 4.50 -2.47
N VAL A 44 8.86 5.01 -1.81
CA VAL A 44 7.63 4.26 -1.52
C VAL A 44 6.95 3.71 -2.77
N ALA A 45 7.04 4.43 -3.90
CA ALA A 45 6.53 3.97 -5.20
C ALA A 45 7.29 2.74 -5.71
N ASP A 46 8.61 2.71 -5.56
CA ASP A 46 9.42 1.54 -5.92
C ASP A 46 9.10 0.34 -5.03
N LEU A 47 8.82 0.59 -3.76
CA LEU A 47 8.40 -0.43 -2.82
C LEU A 47 7.06 -1.05 -3.24
N ALA A 48 6.07 -0.21 -3.58
CA ALA A 48 4.75 -0.63 -4.06
C ALA A 48 4.84 -1.41 -5.38
N ARG A 49 5.67 -0.94 -6.32
CA ARG A 49 5.92 -1.63 -7.60
C ARG A 49 6.50 -3.02 -7.40
N ARG A 50 7.48 -3.16 -6.51
CA ARG A 50 8.05 -4.48 -6.16
C ARG A 50 7.05 -5.40 -5.49
N ALA A 51 6.21 -4.85 -4.62
CA ALA A 51 5.11 -5.60 -4.04
C ALA A 51 4.13 -6.07 -5.14
N ALA A 52 3.81 -5.23 -6.12
CA ALA A 52 2.91 -5.56 -7.23
C ALA A 52 3.47 -6.70 -8.09
N MET A 53 4.75 -6.64 -8.47
CA MET A 53 5.44 -7.71 -9.20
C MET A 53 5.47 -9.06 -8.46
N ARG A 54 5.40 -9.04 -7.12
CA ARG A 54 5.37 -10.24 -6.27
C ARG A 54 3.96 -10.75 -6.00
N SER A 55 2.95 -9.95 -6.32
CA SER A 55 1.55 -10.26 -6.11
C SER A 55 0.98 -11.02 -7.30
N PRO A 56 0.42 -12.23 -7.12
CA PRO A 56 -0.30 -12.90 -8.21
C PRO A 56 -1.59 -12.16 -8.62
N LEU A 57 -1.98 -11.11 -7.87
CA LEU A 57 -3.10 -10.23 -8.20
C LEU A 57 -2.65 -8.95 -8.92
N GLN A 58 -1.35 -8.84 -9.25
CA GLN A 58 -0.74 -7.68 -9.93
C GLN A 58 -0.88 -6.35 -9.19
N VAL A 59 -1.35 -6.36 -7.93
CA VAL A 59 -1.46 -5.17 -7.07
C VAL A 59 -0.56 -5.34 -5.86
N GLY A 60 0.19 -4.29 -5.54
CA GLY A 60 1.04 -4.20 -4.36
C GLY A 60 0.94 -2.86 -3.66
N VAL A 61 1.25 -2.88 -2.37
CA VAL A 61 1.28 -1.67 -1.52
C VAL A 61 2.67 -1.53 -0.93
N GLY A 62 3.24 -0.33 -1.01
CA GLY A 62 4.47 0.05 -0.33
C GLY A 62 4.15 0.99 0.83
N ILE A 63 4.75 0.73 1.99
CA ILE A 63 4.70 1.61 3.16
C ILE A 63 6.13 2.00 3.54
N GLY A 64 6.47 3.26 3.34
CA GLY A 64 7.79 3.81 3.56
C GLY A 64 8.14 3.96 5.04
N ALA A 65 9.42 4.21 5.32
CA ALA A 65 9.96 4.40 6.67
C ALA A 65 9.29 5.55 7.45
N GLY A 66 8.93 6.63 6.74
CA GLY A 66 8.23 7.78 7.31
C GLY A 66 6.72 7.55 7.52
N GLY A 67 6.14 6.46 7.00
CA GLY A 67 4.70 6.19 7.04
C GLY A 67 3.93 6.62 5.80
N GLY A 68 4.58 7.10 4.74
CA GLY A 68 3.95 7.28 3.44
C GLY A 68 3.51 5.96 2.81
N VAL A 69 2.40 5.96 2.06
CA VAL A 69 1.79 4.79 1.44
C VAL A 69 1.65 5.02 -0.07
N CYS A 70 1.93 3.98 -0.86
CA CYS A 70 1.68 3.96 -2.29
C CYS A 70 1.06 2.61 -2.71
N VAL A 71 0.07 2.65 -3.59
CA VAL A 71 -0.52 1.47 -4.24
C VAL A 71 -0.07 1.45 -5.69
N HIS A 72 0.34 0.29 -6.18
CA HIS A 72 0.79 0.12 -7.56
C HIS A 72 0.16 -1.12 -8.20
N HIS A 73 -0.17 -1.00 -9.48
CA HIS A 73 -0.59 -2.11 -10.32
C HIS A 73 0.52 -2.41 -11.35
N ASP A 74 0.90 -3.67 -11.51
CA ASP A 74 2.07 -4.14 -12.29
C ASP A 74 2.08 -3.70 -13.77
N MET A 75 0.91 -3.43 -14.33
CA MET A 75 0.74 -2.95 -15.71
C MET A 75 0.94 -1.43 -15.88
N LEU A 76 1.15 -0.68 -14.79
CA LEU A 76 1.40 0.76 -14.84
C LEU A 76 2.90 1.02 -14.85
N GLU A 77 3.36 1.88 -15.75
CA GLU A 77 4.77 2.30 -15.78
C GLU A 77 5.07 3.25 -14.61
N ASP A 78 4.18 4.23 -14.41
CA ASP A 78 4.29 5.24 -13.35
C ASP A 78 3.22 5.03 -12.27
N PRO A 79 3.51 5.38 -11.00
CA PRO A 79 2.50 5.41 -9.94
C PRO A 79 1.44 6.48 -10.24
N LEU A 80 0.19 6.20 -9.89
CA LEU A 80 -0.88 7.19 -9.96
C LEU A 80 -0.82 8.11 -8.73
N PRO A 81 -0.90 9.44 -8.90
CA PRO A 81 -0.90 10.38 -7.79
C PRO A 81 -2.03 10.10 -6.78
N GLU A 82 -3.21 9.71 -7.25
CA GLU A 82 -4.40 9.39 -6.43
C GLU A 82 -4.25 8.06 -5.65
N LEU A 83 -3.16 7.32 -5.89
CA LEU A 83 -2.81 6.08 -5.21
C LEU A 83 -1.59 6.25 -4.31
N SER A 84 -1.28 7.50 -3.92
CA SER A 84 -0.15 7.82 -3.05
C SER A 84 -0.56 8.84 -1.99
N SER A 85 -0.06 8.68 -0.76
CA SER A 85 -0.32 9.62 0.34
C SER A 85 0.83 10.61 0.55
N ALA A 86 0.59 11.57 1.44
CA ALA A 86 1.66 12.28 2.14
C ALA A 86 2.50 11.31 3.01
N ASP A 87 3.62 11.81 3.55
CA ASP A 87 4.53 11.08 4.43
C ASP A 87 4.67 11.83 5.76
N PRO A 88 4.08 11.35 6.88
CA PRO A 88 3.25 10.15 7.03
C PRO A 88 1.85 10.29 6.42
N ALA A 89 1.22 9.15 6.09
CA ALA A 89 -0.20 9.10 5.78
C ALA A 89 -1.03 9.32 7.05
N ASP A 90 -2.11 10.09 6.96
CA ASP A 90 -3.14 10.05 8.01
C ASP A 90 -3.94 8.74 7.96
N SER A 91 -4.67 8.45 9.04
CA SER A 91 -5.42 7.21 9.20
C SER A 91 -6.48 7.01 8.11
N ALA A 92 -7.16 8.08 7.67
CA ALA A 92 -8.21 7.98 6.66
C ALA A 92 -7.60 7.70 5.28
N ALA A 93 -6.53 8.41 4.92
CA ALA A 93 -5.79 8.20 3.68
C ALA A 93 -5.20 6.79 3.61
N ALA A 94 -4.58 6.31 4.70
CA ALA A 94 -4.04 4.95 4.77
C ALA A 94 -5.14 3.89 4.59
N ARG A 95 -6.30 4.06 5.24
CA ARG A 95 -7.46 3.18 5.09
C ARG A 95 -7.99 3.17 3.65
N THR A 96 -8.17 4.36 3.06
CA THR A 96 -8.65 4.54 1.68
C THR A 96 -7.71 3.90 0.67
N LEU A 97 -6.39 4.03 0.86
CA LEU A 97 -5.42 3.35 0.01
C LEU A 97 -5.50 1.82 0.14
N GLY A 98 -5.76 1.30 1.34
CA GLY A 98 -6.10 -0.10 1.55
C GLY A 98 -7.35 -0.54 0.77
N HIS A 99 -8.44 0.23 0.85
CA HIS A 99 -9.65 -0.02 0.05
C HIS A 99 -9.35 0.00 -1.45
N ASN A 100 -8.61 1.01 -1.91
CA ASN A 100 -8.31 1.20 -3.33
C ASN A 100 -7.41 0.08 -3.88
N ALA A 101 -6.43 -0.41 -3.12
CA ALA A 101 -5.66 -1.58 -3.48
C ALA A 101 -6.56 -2.80 -3.73
N ALA A 102 -7.52 -3.06 -2.83
CA ALA A 102 -8.46 -4.16 -2.98
C ALA A 102 -9.48 -3.93 -4.11
N ARG A 103 -9.98 -2.71 -4.28
CA ARG A 103 -10.95 -2.37 -5.32
C ARG A 103 -10.36 -2.49 -6.73
N ILE A 104 -9.07 -2.24 -6.92
CA ILE A 104 -8.36 -2.55 -8.17
C ILE A 104 -8.44 -4.06 -8.48
N VAL A 105 -8.17 -4.92 -7.49
CA VAL A 105 -8.26 -6.39 -7.66
C VAL A 105 -9.69 -6.83 -7.99
N VAL A 106 -10.69 -6.25 -7.34
CA VAL A 106 -12.11 -6.62 -7.51
C VAL A 106 -12.72 -6.01 -8.78
N GLY A 107 -12.12 -4.96 -9.35
CA GLY A 107 -12.64 -4.23 -10.51
C GLY A 107 -13.74 -3.22 -10.14
N LEU A 108 -13.65 -2.60 -8.96
CA LEU A 108 -14.56 -1.53 -8.52
C LEU A 108 -13.93 -0.15 -8.76
N PRO A 109 -14.74 0.91 -8.92
CA PRO A 109 -14.23 2.29 -9.01
C PRO A 109 -13.34 2.64 -7.81
N LEU A 110 -12.41 3.57 -7.89
CA LEU A 110 -11.66 3.99 -6.69
C LEU A 110 -12.55 4.82 -5.75
N LYS A 111 -12.28 4.76 -4.44
CA LYS A 111 -12.78 5.73 -3.47
C LYS A 111 -11.99 7.05 -3.66
N PRO A 112 -12.67 8.20 -3.68
CA PRO A 112 -12.00 9.50 -3.72
C PRO A 112 -11.30 9.79 -2.39
N ASP A 113 -10.31 10.68 -2.45
CA ASP A 113 -9.64 11.29 -1.29
C ASP A 113 -10.58 12.22 -0.50
#